data_AF-A0A937VLK8-F1
#
_entry.id   AF-A0A937VLK8-F1
#
_cell.length_a   1.000
_cell.length_b   1.000
_cell.length_c   1.000
_cell.angle_alpha   90.00
_cell.angle_beta   90.00
_cell.angle_gamma   90.00
#
_symmetry.space_group_name_H-M   'P 1'
#
loop_
_entity.id
_entity.type
_entity.pdbx_description
1 polymer ?
#
loop_
_entity_poly.entity_id
_entity_poly.type
_entity_poly.pdbx_seq_one_letter_code
_entity_poly.pdbx_strand_id
1 'polypeptide(L)'
;MKELVTDLKAEQEALDKFVSTLKDEQWGLQTPAEGWSIKDSITHIAFFDEVSVLLMRGDNTPLEEAAKFGFDYTEVIAKRKRSLKPAQVLDWWRNVRETMDDLLIKMDPKARIPWFALPMGARAFAT
;
A
#
# COMPACT_ATOMS: atom_id res chain seq x y z
N MET A 1 0.03 15.75 -12.30
CA MET A 1 0.33 15.18 -10.97
C MET A 1 -0.79 15.49 -10.00
N LYS A 2 -1.08 16.78 -9.74
CA LYS A 2 -2.16 17.18 -8.83
C LYS A 2 -3.52 16.49 -9.09
N GLU A 3 -3.98 16.44 -10.35
CA GLU A 3 -5.23 15.74 -10.70
C GLU A 3 -5.15 14.24 -10.41
N LEU A 4 -4.10 13.55 -10.87
CA LEU A 4 -3.89 12.11 -10.59
C LEU A 4 -3.90 11.79 -9.08
N VAL A 5 -3.20 12.59 -8.27
CA VAL A 5 -3.19 12.42 -6.81
C VAL A 5 -4.55 12.73 -6.20
N THR A 6 -5.34 13.64 -6.80
CA THR A 6 -6.72 13.91 -6.35
C THR A 6 -7.62 12.71 -6.61
N ASP A 7 -7.49 12.09 -7.79
CA ASP A 7 -8.25 10.88 -8.14
C ASP A 7 -7.86 9.70 -7.24
N LEU A 8 -6.55 9.46 -7.05
CA LEU A 8 -6.03 8.44 -6.13
C LEU A 8 -6.57 8.64 -4.71
N LYS A 9 -6.54 9.87 -4.19
CA LYS A 9 -7.12 10.21 -2.87
C LYS A 9 -8.59 9.86 -2.78
N ALA A 10 -9.37 10.18 -3.82
CA ALA A 10 -10.80 9.88 -3.84
C ALA A 10 -11.06 8.36 -3.79
N GLU A 11 -10.26 7.55 -4.50
CA GLU A 11 -10.37 6.09 -4.46
C GLU A 11 -10.00 5.52 -3.09
N GLN A 12 -8.91 6.00 -2.50
CA GLN A 12 -8.48 5.61 -1.15
C GLN A 12 -9.52 6.00 -0.09
N GLU A 13 -10.13 7.18 -0.18
CA GLU A 13 -11.21 7.63 0.71
C GLU A 13 -12.46 6.76 0.55
N ALA A 14 -12.83 6.41 -0.68
CA ALA A 14 -13.95 5.52 -0.95
C ALA A 14 -13.73 4.13 -0.33
N LEU A 15 -12.53 3.57 -0.49
CA LEU A 15 -12.16 2.29 0.13
C LEU A 15 -12.17 2.39 1.66
N ASP A 16 -11.56 3.42 2.24
CA ASP A 16 -11.54 3.65 3.70
C ASP A 16 -12.95 3.78 4.30
N LYS A 17 -13.83 4.53 3.63
CA LYS A 17 -15.22 4.64 4.04
C LYS A 17 -15.93 3.27 4.02
N PHE A 18 -15.67 2.46 2.99
CA PHE A 18 -16.24 1.11 2.91
C PHE A 18 -15.73 0.22 4.06
N VAL A 19 -14.42 0.09 4.23
CA VAL A 19 -13.86 -0.82 5.23
C VAL A 19 -14.11 -0.35 6.67
N SER A 20 -14.29 0.96 6.89
CA SER A 20 -14.70 1.52 8.17
C SER A 20 -16.13 1.15 8.59
N THR A 21 -16.95 0.63 7.66
CA THR A 21 -18.31 0.15 7.99
C THR A 21 -18.32 -1.30 8.48
N LEU A 22 -17.21 -2.03 8.32
CA LEU A 22 -17.09 -3.43 8.67
C LEU A 22 -16.89 -3.58 10.19
N LYS A 23 -17.61 -4.54 10.78
CA LYS A 23 -17.33 -5.02 12.13
C LYS A 23 -16.04 -5.84 12.16
N ASP A 24 -15.38 -5.91 13.30
CA ASP A 24 -14.11 -6.63 13.47
C ASP A 24 -14.16 -8.09 12.98
N GLU A 25 -15.29 -8.79 13.15
CA GLU A 25 -15.44 -10.17 12.68
C GLU A 25 -15.47 -10.28 11.14
N GLN A 26 -15.96 -9.24 10.46
CA GLN A 26 -16.08 -9.21 9.00
C GLN A 26 -14.71 -9.04 8.32
N TRP A 27 -13.71 -8.50 9.03
CA TRP A 27 -12.35 -8.37 8.51
C TRP A 27 -11.68 -9.72 8.20
N GLY A 28 -12.16 -10.81 8.81
CA GLY A 28 -11.71 -12.17 8.54
C GLY A 28 -12.36 -12.84 7.32
N LEU A 29 -13.36 -12.20 6.68
CA LEU A 29 -14.03 -12.76 5.51
C LEU A 29 -13.04 -12.93 4.35
N GLN A 30 -13.16 -14.06 3.66
CA GLN A 30 -12.30 -14.38 2.52
C GLN A 30 -12.63 -13.50 1.32
N THR A 31 -11.58 -13.18 0.56
CA THR A 31 -11.68 -12.45 -0.71
C THR A 31 -11.52 -13.42 -1.88
N PRO A 32 -11.73 -12.98 -3.14
CA PRO A 32 -11.42 -13.80 -4.31
C PRO A 32 -9.93 -14.16 -4.44
N ALA A 33 -9.03 -13.43 -3.78
CA ALA A 33 -7.64 -13.85 -3.63
C ALA A 33 -7.59 -15.00 -2.63
N GLU A 34 -7.30 -16.22 -3.14
CA GLU A 34 -7.34 -17.43 -2.35
C GLU A 34 -6.41 -17.34 -1.13
N GLY A 35 -6.95 -17.66 0.05
CA GLY A 35 -6.22 -17.61 1.32
C GLY A 35 -6.08 -16.23 1.95
N TRP A 36 -6.65 -15.18 1.34
CA TRP A 36 -6.61 -13.81 1.84
C TRP A 36 -7.96 -13.36 2.38
N SER A 37 -7.93 -12.87 3.62
CA SER A 37 -9.04 -12.13 4.21
C SER A 37 -9.06 -10.67 3.76
N ILE A 38 -10.17 -9.96 4.01
CA ILE A 38 -10.25 -8.50 3.82
C ILE A 38 -9.07 -7.81 4.54
N LYS A 39 -8.71 -8.27 5.75
CA LYS A 39 -7.57 -7.74 6.49
C LYS A 39 -6.24 -7.96 5.76
N ASP A 40 -6.02 -9.12 5.15
CA ASP A 40 -4.80 -9.39 4.39
C ASP A 40 -4.71 -8.45 3.17
N SER A 41 -5.83 -8.20 2.48
CA SER A 41 -5.89 -7.26 1.36
C SER A 41 -5.55 -5.82 1.77
N ILE A 42 -6.13 -5.29 2.85
CA ILE A 42 -5.81 -3.92 3.31
C ILE A 42 -4.38 -3.85 3.86
N THR A 43 -3.90 -4.90 4.52
CA THR A 43 -2.51 -5.00 4.98
C THR A 43 -1.53 -4.94 3.80
N HIS A 44 -1.86 -5.60 2.69
CA HIS A 44 -1.06 -5.56 1.47
C HIS A 44 -0.99 -4.15 0.88
N ILE A 45 -2.13 -3.46 0.77
CA ILE A 45 -2.18 -2.07 0.30
C ILE A 45 -1.31 -1.18 1.18
N ALA A 46 -1.55 -1.20 2.49
CA ALA A 46 -0.79 -0.39 3.46
C ALA A 46 0.72 -0.65 3.38
N PHE A 47 1.12 -1.90 3.18
CA PHE A 47 2.51 -2.26 3.05
C PHE A 47 3.16 -1.68 1.79
N PHE A 48 2.53 -1.82 0.62
CA PHE A 48 3.13 -1.31 -0.61
C PHE A 48 3.08 0.21 -0.70
N ASP A 49 2.11 0.86 -0.05
CA ASP A 49 2.13 2.31 0.18
C ASP A 49 3.36 2.70 1.04
N GLU A 50 3.65 1.98 2.13
CA GLU A 50 4.85 2.18 2.96
C GLU A 50 6.15 1.99 2.17
N VAL A 51 6.24 0.91 1.39
CA VAL A 51 7.37 0.65 0.50
C VAL A 51 7.56 1.81 -0.46
N SER A 52 6.49 2.33 -1.05
CA SER A 52 6.58 3.47 -1.98
C SER A 52 7.13 4.71 -1.29
N VAL A 53 6.69 5.02 -0.07
CA VAL A 53 7.19 6.15 0.72
C VAL A 53 8.69 6.00 0.98
N LEU A 54 9.15 4.81 1.37
CA LEU A 54 10.56 4.53 1.60
C LEU A 54 11.39 4.72 0.31
N LEU A 55 10.93 4.18 -0.81
CA LEU A 55 11.63 4.28 -2.09
C LEU A 55 11.66 5.70 -2.64
N MET A 56 10.58 6.47 -2.47
CA MET A 56 10.55 7.89 -2.84
C MET A 56 11.48 8.74 -1.96
N ARG A 57 11.78 8.29 -0.73
CA ARG A 57 12.77 8.90 0.17
C ARG A 57 14.20 8.41 -0.06
N GLY A 58 14.40 7.48 -1.00
CA GLY A 58 15.71 6.93 -1.36
C GLY A 58 16.16 5.75 -0.50
N ASP A 59 15.27 5.18 0.33
CA ASP A 59 15.55 3.96 1.08
C ASP A 59 15.18 2.72 0.26
N ASN A 60 16.20 1.98 -0.18
CA ASN A 60 16.05 0.77 -1.00
C ASN A 60 15.95 -0.53 -0.19
N THR A 61 15.93 -0.45 1.16
CA THR A 61 15.82 -1.62 2.05
C THR A 61 14.69 -2.57 1.64
N PRO A 62 13.48 -2.12 1.26
CA PRO A 62 12.42 -3.03 0.81
C PRO A 62 12.77 -3.85 -0.44
N LEU A 63 13.53 -3.28 -1.38
CA LEU A 63 13.96 -4.01 -2.58
C LEU A 63 14.99 -5.07 -2.25
N GLU A 64 15.92 -4.76 -1.34
CA GLU A 64 16.92 -5.71 -0.83
C GLU A 64 16.28 -6.85 -0.04
N GLU A 65 15.24 -6.57 0.74
CA GLU A 65 14.45 -7.60 1.41
C GLU A 65 13.69 -8.46 0.42
N ALA A 66 12.99 -7.86 -0.54
CA ALA A 66 12.24 -8.60 -1.54
C ALA A 66 13.13 -9.52 -2.38
N ALA A 67 14.37 -9.12 -2.69
CA ALA A 67 15.33 -9.96 -3.38
C ALA A 67 15.65 -11.28 -2.63
N LYS A 68 15.48 -11.32 -1.30
CA LYS A 68 15.69 -12.53 -0.47
C LYS A 68 14.50 -13.49 -0.51
N PHE A 69 13.29 -12.98 -0.71
CA PHE A 69 12.04 -13.76 -0.65
C PHE A 69 11.42 -14.02 -2.03
N GLY A 70 11.82 -13.28 -3.06
CA GLY A 70 11.26 -13.41 -4.41
C GLY A 70 9.74 -13.23 -4.42
N PHE A 71 9.05 -14.13 -5.13
CA PHE A 71 7.59 -14.11 -5.24
C PHE A 71 6.85 -14.28 -3.90
N ASP A 72 7.51 -14.81 -2.87
CA ASP A 72 6.91 -15.03 -1.56
C ASP A 72 6.89 -13.75 -0.69
N TYR A 73 7.49 -12.64 -1.13
CA TYR A 73 7.61 -11.43 -0.31
C TYR A 73 6.25 -10.96 0.22
N THR A 74 5.23 -10.95 -0.65
CA THR A 74 3.87 -10.58 -0.30
C THR A 74 3.28 -11.48 0.80
N GLU A 75 3.44 -12.79 0.66
CA GLU A 75 2.94 -13.79 1.61
C GLU A 75 3.65 -13.69 2.97
N VAL A 76 4.95 -13.45 2.95
CA VAL A 76 5.76 -13.26 4.16
C VAL A 76 5.26 -12.04 4.94
N ILE A 77 4.96 -10.93 4.27
CA ILE A 77 4.47 -9.72 4.90
C ILE A 77 3.05 -9.90 5.45
N ALA A 78 2.14 -10.47 4.65
CA ALA A 78 0.78 -10.76 5.11
C ALA A 78 0.83 -11.58 6.41
N LYS A 79 1.62 -12.67 6.44
CA LYS A 79 1.83 -13.50 7.63
C LYS A 79 2.40 -12.73 8.82
N ARG A 80 3.42 -11.87 8.63
CA ARG A 80 4.04 -11.07 9.70
C ARG A 80 3.06 -10.09 10.35
N LYS A 81 2.09 -9.58 9.60
CA LYS A 81 1.14 -8.55 10.03
C LYS A 81 -0.21 -9.11 10.48
N ARG A 82 -0.46 -10.42 10.36
CA ARG A 82 -1.73 -11.07 10.78
C ARG A 82 -2.07 -10.88 12.26
N SER A 83 -1.09 -10.60 13.13
CA SER A 83 -1.32 -10.29 14.54
C SER A 83 -1.94 -8.90 14.79
N LEU A 84 -1.88 -7.99 13.80
CA LEU A 84 -2.51 -6.68 13.90
C LEU A 84 -4.04 -6.81 13.92
N LYS A 85 -4.66 -6.00 14.77
CA LYS A 85 -6.11 -5.79 14.78
C LYS A 85 -6.53 -4.94 13.58
N PRO A 86 -7.77 -5.09 13.07
CA PRO A 86 -8.33 -4.27 12.00
C PRO A 86 -8.06 -2.76 12.13
N ALA A 87 -8.36 -2.18 13.31
CA ALA A 87 -8.12 -0.77 13.57
C ALA A 87 -6.65 -0.36 13.42
N GLN A 88 -5.71 -1.20 13.84
CA GLN A 88 -4.27 -0.91 13.72
C GLN A 88 -3.81 -0.94 12.25
N VAL A 89 -4.39 -1.82 11.43
CA VAL A 89 -4.12 -1.86 9.99
C VAL A 89 -4.66 -0.59 9.33
N LEU A 90 -5.88 -0.17 9.68
CA LEU A 90 -6.46 1.07 9.16
C LEU A 90 -5.67 2.31 9.55
N ASP A 91 -5.30 2.45 10.81
CA ASP A 91 -4.53 3.60 11.27
C ASP A 91 -3.16 3.67 10.58
N TRP A 92 -2.50 2.52 10.41
CA TRP A 92 -1.25 2.44 9.65
C TRP A 92 -1.44 2.87 8.19
N TRP A 93 -2.46 2.32 7.52
CA TRP A 93 -2.74 2.65 6.13
C TRP A 93 -3.05 4.14 5.93
N ARG A 94 -3.88 4.73 6.81
CA ARG A 94 -4.25 6.16 6.74
C ARG A 94 -3.03 7.07 6.87
N ASN A 95 -2.13 6.78 7.81
CA ASN A 95 -0.92 7.57 8.01
C ASN A 95 0.03 7.48 6.80
N VAL A 96 0.17 6.27 6.24
CA VAL A 96 1.14 6.04 5.17
C VAL A 96 0.65 6.58 3.83
N ARG A 97 -0.64 6.42 3.50
CA ARG A 97 -1.21 6.99 2.27
C ARG A 97 -1.16 8.51 2.26
N GLU A 98 -1.41 9.17 3.40
CA GLU A 98 -1.29 10.63 3.50
C GLU A 98 0.14 11.09 3.19
N THR A 99 1.13 10.38 3.75
CA THR A 99 2.54 10.64 3.47
C THR A 99 2.88 10.39 1.99
N MET A 100 2.34 9.32 1.41
CA MET A 100 2.54 8.95 0.00
C MET A 100 1.98 10.02 -0.94
N ASP A 101 0.75 10.46 -0.70
CA ASP A 101 0.08 11.48 -1.51
C ASP A 101 0.84 12.82 -1.46
N ASP A 102 1.33 13.19 -0.27
CA ASP A 102 2.12 14.40 -0.07
C ASP A 102 3.49 14.38 -0.77
N LEU A 103 4.08 13.20 -0.95
CA LEU A 103 5.29 13.01 -1.74
C LEU A 103 4.96 13.05 -3.24
N LEU A 104 3.94 12.32 -3.67
CA LEU A 104 3.52 12.24 -5.06
C LEU A 104 3.12 13.61 -5.61
N ILE A 105 2.37 14.41 -4.85
CA ILE A 105 1.89 15.72 -5.33
C ILE A 105 3.05 16.70 -5.62
N LYS A 106 4.19 16.53 -4.95
CA LYS A 106 5.41 17.36 -5.10
C LYS A 106 6.39 16.77 -6.13
N MET A 107 6.17 15.55 -6.60
CA MET A 107 7.08 14.85 -7.49
C MET A 107 6.96 15.32 -8.95
N ASP A 108 8.08 15.36 -9.67
CA ASP A 108 8.08 15.60 -11.12
C ASP A 108 7.24 14.50 -11.82
N PRO A 109 6.22 14.85 -12.63
CA PRO A 109 5.47 13.86 -13.42
C PRO A 109 6.31 12.94 -14.31
N LYS A 110 7.54 13.32 -14.66
CA LYS A 110 8.47 12.50 -15.45
C LYS A 110 9.39 11.63 -14.59
N ALA A 111 9.38 11.80 -13.27
CA ALA A 111 10.21 11.02 -12.36
C ALA A 111 9.96 9.51 -12.46
N ARG A 112 10.95 8.76 -11.99
CA ARG A 112 10.93 7.31 -11.89
C ARG A 112 11.17 6.92 -10.45
N ILE A 113 10.23 6.18 -9.88
CA ILE A 113 10.33 5.61 -8.53
C ILE A 113 11.03 4.26 -8.67
N PRO A 114 12.10 3.97 -7.92
CA PRO A 114 12.66 2.62 -7.86
C PRO A 114 11.56 1.61 -7.54
N TRP A 115 11.53 0.46 -8.23
CA TRP A 115 10.50 -0.56 -8.01
C TRP A 115 11.05 -1.96 -8.32
N PHE A 116 10.36 -3.00 -7.87
CA PHE A 116 10.88 -4.38 -7.81
C PHE A 116 11.45 -4.94 -9.12
N ALA A 117 10.84 -4.64 -10.27
CA ALA A 117 11.31 -5.12 -11.57
C ALA A 117 12.00 -4.01 -12.37
N LEU A 118 11.27 -2.93 -12.64
CA LEU A 118 11.78 -1.76 -13.35
C LEU A 118 11.25 -0.51 -12.65
N PRO A 119 12.01 0.61 -12.68
CA PRO A 119 11.53 1.86 -12.11
C PRO A 119 10.17 2.26 -12.70
N MET A 120 9.20 2.51 -11.82
CA MET A 120 7.84 2.89 -12.21
C MET A 120 7.76 4.39 -12.48
N GLY A 121 6.99 4.81 -13.49
CA GLY A 121 6.74 6.23 -13.73
C GLY A 121 5.84 6.82 -12.64
N ALA A 122 6.19 7.99 -12.11
CA ALA A 122 5.42 8.63 -11.03
C ALA A 122 3.93 8.83 -11.38
N ARG A 123 3.61 9.14 -12.64
CA ARG A 123 2.22 9.22 -13.11
C ARG A 123 1.50 7.87 -13.14
N ALA A 124 2.20 6.80 -13.50
CA ALA A 124 1.62 5.46 -13.55
C ALA A 124 1.47 4.84 -12.16
N PHE A 125 2.28 5.30 -11.20
CA PHE A 125 2.12 4.92 -9.80
C PHE A 125 0.89 5.59 -9.16
N ALA A 126 0.55 6.82 -9.58
CA ALA A 126 -0.57 7.58 -9.03
C ALA A 126 -1.94 7.29 -9.69
N THR A 127 -2.11 6.11 -10.30
CA THR A 127 -3.31 5.65 -11.01
C THR A 127 -3.50 4.16 -10.78
#